data_AF-R9JRF8-F1
#
_entry.id   AF-R9JRF8-F1
#
_cell.length_a   1.000
_cell.length_b   1.000
_cell.length_c   1.000
_cell.angle_alpha   90.00
_cell.angle_beta   90.00
_cell.angle_gamma   90.00
#
_symmetry.space_group_name_H-M   'P 1'
#
loop_
_entity.id
_entity.type
_entity.pdbx_description
1 polymer ?
#
loop_
_entity_poly.entity_id
_entity_poly.type
_entity_poly.pdbx_seq_one_letter_code
_entity_poly.pdbx_strand_id
1 'polypeptide(L)'
;MNIIIRIFLYLAHTWNEYIESTKQNRYGSKKLVVPRPELYVIYVGDRKTRPEWIRLSEEFFEGNQDFIQINVKVLYGEGKDDIISQYVDFTKVYNEQVKLHGKTREAVLETIRICKDRNVLSEYLSGREKEVINIMMGLFDQEKAVEQFGNEKKEEGRTEGRAEGRLEGKKEAAINMKAEGLSEGMIAKILDVGLSIVQEWISGTAVVR
;
A
#
# COMPACT_ATOMS: atom_id res chain seq x y z
N MET A 1 -5.93 9.17 9.58
CA MET A 1 -6.19 7.96 8.78
C MET A 1 -5.81 8.24 7.33
N ASN A 2 -4.85 7.52 6.76
CA ASN A 2 -4.26 7.82 5.44
C ASN A 2 -5.24 7.74 4.25
N ILE A 3 -6.47 7.27 4.45
CA ILE A 3 -7.52 7.25 3.42
C ILE A 3 -7.85 8.64 2.89
N ILE A 4 -7.82 9.68 3.72
CA ILE A 4 -8.21 11.03 3.30
C ILE A 4 -7.24 11.62 2.27
N ILE A 5 -5.96 11.26 2.36
CA ILE A 5 -4.95 11.62 1.34
C ILE A 5 -5.26 10.94 0.01
N ARG A 6 -5.62 9.65 0.03
CA ARG A 6 -6.01 8.92 -1.20
C ARG A 6 -7.24 9.55 -1.85
N ILE A 7 -8.25 9.90 -1.05
CA ILE A 7 -9.46 10.58 -1.54
C ILE A 7 -9.11 11.93 -2.17
N PHE A 8 -8.22 12.71 -1.55
CA PHE A 8 -7.77 13.97 -2.12
C PHE A 8 -7.06 13.79 -3.46
N LEU A 9 -6.15 12.82 -3.56
CA LEU A 9 -5.45 12.51 -4.81
C LEU A 9 -6.41 12.03 -5.90
N TYR A 10 -7.41 11.22 -5.56
CA TYR A 10 -8.45 10.82 -6.50
C TYR A 10 -9.30 12.00 -6.96
N LEU A 11 -9.67 12.91 -6.07
CA LEU A 11 -10.40 14.13 -6.44
C LEU A 11 -9.59 14.98 -7.41
N ALA A 12 -8.31 15.22 -7.10
CA ALA A 12 -7.41 16.00 -7.95
C ALA A 12 -7.25 15.36 -9.34
N HIS A 13 -7.06 14.04 -9.40
CA HIS A 13 -6.97 13.30 -10.65
C HIS A 13 -8.29 13.34 -11.45
N THR A 14 -9.42 13.12 -10.79
CA THR A 14 -10.75 13.16 -11.43
C THR A 14 -11.04 14.53 -12.04
N TRP A 15 -10.74 15.61 -11.31
CA TRP A 15 -10.87 16.95 -11.87
C TRP A 15 -9.92 17.20 -13.02
N ASN A 16 -8.67 16.71 -12.94
CA ASN A 16 -7.72 16.81 -14.05
C ASN A 16 -8.32 16.17 -15.32
N GLU A 17 -8.74 14.90 -15.24
CA GLU A 17 -9.36 14.19 -16.38
C GLU A 17 -10.64 14.89 -16.88
N TYR A 18 -11.46 15.43 -15.98
CA TYR A 18 -12.66 16.18 -16.35
C TYR A 18 -12.32 17.45 -17.15
N ILE A 19 -11.32 18.22 -16.69
CA ILE A 19 -10.86 19.44 -17.37
C ILE A 19 -10.30 19.10 -18.77
N GLU A 20 -9.54 18.01 -18.89
CA GLU A 20 -8.99 17.52 -20.16
C GLU A 20 -10.09 17.06 -21.13
N SER A 21 -10.99 16.19 -20.68
CA SER A 21 -12.08 15.64 -21.49
C SER A 21 -13.06 16.71 -21.97
N THR A 22 -13.28 17.76 -21.16
CA THR A 22 -14.09 18.93 -21.53
C THR A 22 -13.31 20.02 -22.27
N LYS A 23 -12.04 19.76 -22.62
CA LYS A 23 -11.15 20.64 -23.40
C LYS A 23 -11.03 22.06 -22.82
N GLN A 24 -11.06 22.18 -21.50
CA GLN A 24 -10.94 23.47 -20.83
C GLN A 24 -9.48 23.92 -20.79
N ASN A 25 -9.24 25.21 -21.03
CA ASN A 25 -7.89 25.76 -21.06
C ASN A 25 -7.39 26.10 -19.63
N ARG A 26 -6.54 25.24 -19.06
CA ARG A 26 -5.91 25.42 -17.73
C ARG A 26 -4.98 26.62 -17.64
N TYR A 27 -4.38 27.02 -18.76
CA TYR A 27 -3.40 28.10 -18.83
C TYR A 27 -4.02 29.41 -19.29
N GLY A 28 -5.32 29.41 -19.58
CA GLY A 28 -6.06 30.61 -19.96
C GLY A 28 -6.48 31.42 -18.73
N SER A 29 -6.88 32.66 -18.97
CA SER A 29 -7.46 33.53 -17.94
C SER A 29 -8.90 33.18 -17.57
N LYS A 30 -9.57 32.33 -18.35
CA LYS A 30 -10.96 31.92 -18.09
C LYS A 30 -10.99 30.91 -16.95
N LYS A 31 -11.87 31.16 -15.97
CA LYS A 31 -12.12 30.25 -14.85
C LYS A 31 -12.55 28.86 -15.34
N LEU A 32 -11.95 27.82 -14.78
CA LEU A 32 -12.33 26.43 -15.00
C LEU A 32 -13.69 26.13 -14.35
N VAL A 33 -14.49 25.32 -15.03
CA VAL A 33 -15.73 24.74 -14.52
C VAL A 33 -15.41 23.33 -14.04
N VAL A 34 -15.50 23.11 -12.74
CA VAL A 34 -15.31 21.80 -12.12
C VAL A 34 -16.56 21.41 -11.31
N PRO A 35 -16.97 20.14 -11.32
CA PRO A 35 -18.11 19.70 -10.52
C PRO A 35 -17.81 19.83 -9.03
N ARG A 36 -18.84 20.18 -8.25
CA ARG A 36 -18.76 20.19 -6.79
C ARG A 36 -18.62 18.74 -6.29
N PRO A 37 -17.61 18.41 -5.48
CA PRO A 37 -17.39 17.05 -5.03
C PRO A 37 -18.15 16.77 -3.74
N GLU A 38 -18.57 15.52 -3.58
CA GLU A 38 -19.00 14.95 -2.31
C GLU A 38 -18.11 13.74 -2.01
N LEU A 39 -17.56 13.70 -0.80
CA LEU A 39 -16.53 12.73 -0.44
C LEU A 39 -17.09 11.77 0.61
N TYR A 40 -17.12 10.49 0.26
CA TYR A 40 -17.66 9.43 1.11
C TYR A 40 -16.64 8.31 1.28
N VAL A 41 -16.72 7.62 2.42
CA VAL A 41 -16.06 6.34 2.62
C VAL A 41 -17.01 5.38 3.31
N ILE A 42 -17.14 4.16 2.79
CA ILE A 42 -17.92 3.11 3.45
C ILE A 42 -16.99 2.36 4.40
N TYR A 43 -17.38 2.27 5.67
CA TYR A 43 -16.62 1.56 6.69
C TYR A 43 -17.26 0.21 7.04
N VAL A 44 -16.49 -0.86 6.87
CA VAL A 44 -16.96 -2.26 7.03
C VAL A 44 -16.44 -2.91 8.33
N GLY A 45 -15.61 -2.23 9.13
CA GLY A 45 -15.04 -2.81 10.35
C GLY A 45 -15.92 -2.68 11.60
N ASP A 46 -15.49 -3.35 12.67
CA ASP A 46 -16.20 -3.40 13.97
C ASP A 46 -15.68 -2.38 14.98
N ARG A 47 -15.25 -1.19 14.53
CA ARG A 47 -14.76 -0.14 15.44
C ARG A 47 -15.85 0.28 16.42
N LYS A 48 -15.47 0.40 17.70
CA LYS A 48 -16.32 0.96 18.76
C LYS A 48 -16.68 2.42 18.50
N THR A 49 -15.76 3.19 17.90
CA THR A 49 -15.98 4.57 17.51
C THR A 49 -16.42 4.65 16.05
N ARG A 50 -17.55 5.33 15.82
CA ARG A 50 -18.13 5.56 14.48
C ARG A 50 -18.19 7.07 14.21
N PRO A 51 -17.06 7.72 13.91
CA PRO A 51 -17.10 9.14 13.54
C PRO A 51 -17.94 9.33 12.28
N GLU A 52 -18.80 10.36 12.27
CA GLU A 52 -19.57 10.73 11.08
C GLU A 52 -18.68 11.35 9.99
N TRP A 53 -17.61 12.04 10.41
CA TRP A 53 -16.70 12.77 9.53
C TRP A 53 -15.26 12.40 9.80
N ILE A 54 -14.48 12.26 8.72
CA ILE A 54 -13.01 12.26 8.76
C ILE A 54 -12.56 13.59 8.17
N ARG A 55 -11.71 14.30 8.92
CA ARG A 55 -11.25 15.64 8.58
C ARG A 55 -9.76 15.67 8.40
N LEU A 56 -9.30 16.31 7.32
CA LEU A 56 -7.87 16.33 6.99
C LEU A 56 -7.06 17.02 8.09
N SER A 57 -7.56 18.17 8.56
CA SER A 57 -6.93 18.94 9.63
C SER A 57 -6.77 18.16 10.93
N GLU A 58 -7.79 17.44 11.37
CA GLU A 58 -7.75 16.64 12.60
C GLU A 58 -6.76 15.47 12.48
N GLU A 59 -6.57 14.94 11.28
CA GLU A 59 -5.73 13.76 11.04
C GLU A 59 -4.26 14.10 10.73
N PHE A 60 -3.98 15.31 10.22
CA PHE A 60 -2.63 15.66 9.73
C PHE A 60 -2.11 17.03 10.17
N PHE A 61 -2.95 17.94 10.65
CA PHE A 61 -2.58 19.33 10.91
C PHE A 61 -2.98 19.81 12.31
N GLU A 62 -3.13 18.89 13.28
CA GLU A 62 -3.46 19.22 14.68
C GLU A 62 -4.73 20.10 14.79
N GLY A 63 -5.67 19.92 13.86
CA GLY A 63 -6.91 20.69 13.79
C GLY A 63 -6.82 22.03 13.06
N ASN A 64 -5.66 22.43 12.53
CA ASN A 64 -5.53 23.66 11.73
C ASN A 64 -6.24 23.50 10.36
N GLN A 65 -7.13 24.45 10.03
CA GLN A 65 -7.98 24.44 8.83
C GLN A 65 -7.72 25.63 7.88
N ASP A 66 -6.66 26.41 8.13
CA ASP A 66 -6.50 27.74 7.52
C ASP A 66 -6.27 27.70 6.01
N PHE A 67 -5.54 26.68 5.53
CA PHE A 67 -5.11 26.59 4.13
C PHE A 67 -5.85 25.53 3.32
N ILE A 68 -6.19 24.40 3.95
CA ILE A 68 -6.87 23.30 3.28
C ILE A 68 -7.72 22.52 4.29
N GLN A 69 -8.96 22.27 3.92
CA GLN A 69 -9.83 21.38 4.66
C GLN A 69 -10.57 20.44 3.72
N ILE A 70 -10.48 19.15 4.03
CA ILE A 70 -11.22 18.09 3.34
C ILE A 70 -12.07 17.40 4.40
N ASN A 71 -13.36 17.31 4.12
CA ASN A 71 -14.34 16.63 4.95
C ASN A 71 -14.85 15.41 4.19
N VAL A 72 -14.66 14.23 4.76
CA VAL A 72 -15.13 12.98 4.20
C VAL A 72 -16.21 12.42 5.11
N LYS A 73 -17.40 12.20 4.58
CA LYS A 73 -18.48 11.57 5.34
C LYS A 73 -18.28 10.06 5.40
N VAL A 74 -18.37 9.49 6.58
CA VAL A 74 -18.27 8.05 6.77
C VAL A 74 -19.66 7.44 6.73
N LEU A 75 -19.84 6.44 5.89
CA LEU A 75 -21.06 5.67 5.76
C LEU A 75 -20.87 4.30 6.42
N TYR A 76 -21.84 3.91 7.22
CA TYR A 76 -21.85 2.62 7.93
C TYR A 76 -23.07 1.83 7.49
N GLY A 77 -22.95 0.50 7.52
CA GLY A 77 -24.11 -0.37 7.45
C GLY A 77 -24.86 -0.31 8.78
N GLU A 78 -26.09 0.19 8.74
CA GLU A 78 -26.94 0.35 9.93
C GLU A 78 -27.98 -0.77 10.05
N GLY A 79 -27.91 -1.80 9.19
CA GLY A 79 -28.84 -2.92 9.20
C GLY A 79 -30.23 -2.56 8.67
N LYS A 80 -30.33 -1.49 7.87
CA LYS A 80 -31.53 -1.20 7.07
C LYS A 80 -31.41 -1.96 5.75
N ASP A 81 -32.51 -2.21 5.04
CA ASP A 81 -32.48 -2.84 3.70
C ASP A 81 -31.91 -1.91 2.59
N ASP A 82 -31.07 -0.93 2.96
CA ASP A 82 -30.44 0.02 2.05
C ASP A 82 -29.18 -0.56 1.39
N ILE A 83 -28.78 0.06 0.28
CA ILE A 83 -27.64 -0.41 -0.53
C ILE A 83 -26.30 -0.42 0.22
N ILE A 84 -26.08 0.50 1.18
CA ILE A 84 -24.84 0.57 1.96
C ILE A 84 -24.79 -0.58 2.96
N SER A 85 -25.90 -0.83 3.65
CA SER A 85 -26.02 -1.98 4.56
C SER A 85 -25.83 -3.30 3.82
N GLN A 86 -26.47 -3.47 2.65
CA GLN A 86 -26.28 -4.66 1.81
C GLN A 86 -24.82 -4.83 1.35
N TYR A 87 -24.14 -3.76 0.96
CA TYR A 87 -22.72 -3.81 0.61
C TYR A 87 -21.84 -4.22 1.80
N VAL A 88 -22.11 -3.67 2.99
CA VAL A 88 -21.39 -4.02 4.22
C VAL A 88 -21.58 -5.50 4.55
N ASP A 89 -22.80 -6.00 4.43
CA ASP A 89 -23.11 -7.41 4.69
C ASP A 89 -22.49 -8.35 3.66
N PHE A 90 -22.52 -7.99 2.38
CA PHE A 90 -21.77 -8.69 1.34
C PHE A 90 -20.29 -8.80 1.70
N THR A 91 -19.68 -7.69 2.13
CA THR A 91 -18.26 -7.66 2.47
C THR A 91 -17.95 -8.50 3.72
N LYS A 92 -18.86 -8.55 4.70
CA LYS A 92 -18.72 -9.43 5.87
C LYS A 92 -18.77 -10.90 5.47
N VAL A 93 -19.78 -11.31 4.70
CA VAL A 93 -19.91 -12.68 4.19
C VAL A 93 -18.66 -13.05 3.39
N TYR A 94 -18.22 -12.17 2.50
CA TYR A 94 -17.01 -12.36 1.71
C TYR A 94 -15.77 -12.59 2.58
N ASN A 95 -15.55 -11.76 3.60
CA ASN A 95 -14.42 -11.92 4.52
C ASN A 95 -14.49 -13.24 5.30
N GLU A 96 -15.68 -13.72 5.65
CA GLU A 96 -15.87 -15.05 6.26
C GLU A 96 -15.51 -16.16 5.29
N GLN A 97 -15.96 -16.08 4.03
CA GLN A 97 -15.64 -17.09 3.01
C GLN A 97 -14.14 -17.11 2.68
N VAL A 98 -13.49 -15.94 2.63
CA VAL A 98 -12.03 -15.86 2.44
C VAL A 98 -11.28 -16.47 3.62
N LYS A 99 -11.78 -16.36 4.86
CA LYS A 99 -11.16 -17.03 6.02
C LYS A 99 -11.27 -18.55 5.93
N LEU A 100 -12.36 -19.07 5.35
CA LEU A 100 -12.60 -20.51 5.21
C LEU A 100 -11.88 -21.14 4.01
N HIS A 101 -11.99 -20.50 2.84
CA HIS A 101 -11.56 -21.06 1.56
C HIS A 101 -10.35 -20.34 0.96
N GLY A 102 -9.80 -19.34 1.65
CA GLY A 102 -8.76 -18.46 1.11
C GLY A 102 -9.27 -17.52 0.01
N LYS A 103 -8.35 -16.82 -0.67
CA LYS A 103 -8.65 -15.98 -1.83
C LYS A 103 -8.80 -16.86 -3.09
N THR A 104 -9.91 -17.60 -3.14
CA THR A 104 -10.18 -18.60 -4.18
C THR A 104 -11.49 -18.32 -4.89
N ARG A 105 -11.67 -18.97 -6.05
CA ARG A 105 -12.94 -18.92 -6.80
C ARG A 105 -14.10 -19.48 -5.97
N GLU A 106 -13.84 -20.50 -5.15
CA GLU A 106 -14.83 -21.09 -4.25
C GLU A 106 -15.34 -20.06 -3.24
N ALA A 107 -14.46 -19.30 -2.60
CA ALA A 107 -14.85 -18.24 -1.66
C ALA A 107 -15.82 -17.22 -2.29
N VAL A 108 -15.55 -16.83 -3.55
CA VAL A 108 -16.39 -15.87 -4.28
C VAL A 108 -17.75 -16.49 -4.64
N LEU A 109 -17.78 -17.74 -5.12
CA LEU A 109 -19.02 -18.43 -5.47
C LEU A 109 -19.91 -18.63 -4.24
N GLU A 110 -19.35 -19.08 -3.12
CA GLU A 110 -20.10 -19.23 -1.87
C GLU A 110 -20.59 -17.89 -1.33
N THR A 111 -19.78 -16.83 -1.44
CA THR A 111 -20.23 -15.47 -1.08
C THR A 111 -21.47 -15.07 -1.86
N ILE A 112 -21.44 -15.25 -3.18
CA ILE A 112 -22.56 -14.88 -4.05
C ILE A 112 -23.80 -15.73 -3.73
N ARG A 113 -23.63 -17.04 -3.54
CA ARG A 113 -24.72 -17.95 -3.16
C ARG A 113 -25.38 -17.50 -1.85
N ILE A 114 -24.59 -17.31 -0.79
CA ILE A 114 -25.07 -16.89 0.53
C ILE A 114 -25.76 -15.53 0.45
N CYS A 115 -25.19 -14.57 -0.29
CA CYS A 115 -25.78 -13.24 -0.43
C CYS A 115 -27.13 -13.30 -1.18
N LYS A 116 -27.24 -14.08 -2.26
CA LYS A 116 -28.52 -14.28 -2.98
C LYS A 116 -29.57 -14.95 -2.07
N ASP A 117 -29.19 -15.97 -1.32
CA ASP A 117 -30.08 -16.67 -0.37
C ASP A 117 -30.59 -15.73 0.74
N ARG A 118 -29.77 -14.76 1.16
CA ARG A 118 -30.11 -13.74 2.18
C ARG A 118 -30.71 -12.47 1.59
N ASN A 119 -30.98 -12.43 0.29
CA ASN A 119 -31.45 -11.25 -0.44
C ASN A 119 -30.52 -10.01 -0.33
N VAL A 120 -29.21 -10.22 -0.14
CA VAL A 120 -28.18 -9.19 -0.09
C VAL A 120 -27.64 -8.93 -1.50
N LEU A 121 -27.78 -7.70 -2.00
CA LEU A 121 -27.40 -7.31 -3.38
C LEU A 121 -28.02 -8.20 -4.46
N SER A 122 -29.16 -8.84 -4.16
CA SER A 122 -29.74 -9.90 -4.98
C SER A 122 -30.05 -9.45 -6.41
N GLU A 123 -30.62 -8.26 -6.57
CA GLU A 123 -30.93 -7.67 -7.88
C GLU A 123 -29.65 -7.46 -8.72
N TYR A 124 -28.61 -6.91 -8.10
CA TYR A 124 -27.32 -6.65 -8.77
C TYR A 124 -26.63 -7.96 -9.17
N LEU A 125 -26.57 -8.92 -8.25
CA LEU A 125 -25.91 -10.21 -8.47
C LEU A 125 -26.62 -11.05 -9.53
N SER A 126 -27.95 -11.01 -9.59
CA SER A 126 -28.75 -11.81 -10.53
C SER A 126 -28.42 -11.52 -12.01
N GLY A 127 -28.01 -10.29 -12.34
CA GLY A 127 -27.60 -9.91 -13.69
C GLY A 127 -26.10 -9.87 -13.94
N ARG A 128 -25.27 -9.82 -12.90
CA ARG A 128 -23.82 -9.50 -13.00
C ARG A 128 -22.88 -10.49 -12.33
N GLU A 129 -23.38 -11.63 -11.88
CA GLU A 129 -22.59 -12.66 -11.19
C GLU A 129 -21.25 -12.99 -11.88
N LYS A 130 -21.26 -13.22 -13.20
CA LYS A 130 -20.03 -13.52 -13.97
C LYS A 130 -19.03 -12.35 -13.96
N GLU A 131 -19.52 -11.12 -14.06
CA GLU A 131 -18.69 -9.90 -14.03
C GLU A 131 -18.03 -9.76 -12.65
N VAL A 132 -18.81 -9.92 -11.58
CA VAL A 132 -18.32 -9.86 -10.19
C VAL A 132 -17.24 -10.91 -9.95
N ILE A 133 -17.48 -12.16 -10.35
CA ILE A 133 -16.48 -13.23 -10.21
C ILE A 133 -15.18 -12.86 -10.93
N ASN A 134 -15.26 -12.40 -12.18
CA ASN A 134 -14.08 -12.06 -12.95
C ASN A 134 -13.29 -10.90 -12.35
N ILE A 135 -13.96 -9.85 -11.87
CA ILE A 135 -13.32 -8.70 -11.22
C ILE A 135 -12.61 -9.15 -9.94
N MET A 136 -13.30 -9.90 -9.07
CA MET A 136 -12.71 -10.34 -7.80
C MET A 136 -11.51 -11.27 -8.01
N MET A 137 -11.61 -12.19 -8.98
CA MET A 137 -10.48 -13.07 -9.33
C MET A 137 -9.29 -12.27 -9.90
N GLY A 138 -9.55 -11.32 -10.79
CA GLY A 138 -8.50 -10.45 -11.34
C GLY A 138 -7.76 -9.66 -10.25
N LEU A 139 -8.49 -9.17 -9.24
CA LEU A 139 -7.88 -8.48 -8.09
C LEU A 139 -7.00 -9.43 -7.26
N PHE A 140 -7.38 -10.71 -7.09
CA PHE A 140 -6.53 -11.67 -6.38
C PHE A 140 -5.23 -11.98 -7.11
N ASP A 141 -5.30 -12.12 -8.44
CA ASP A 141 -4.12 -12.39 -9.24
C ASP A 141 -3.14 -11.21 -9.18
N GLN A 142 -3.67 -9.98 -9.25
CA GLN A 142 -2.87 -8.76 -9.06
C GLN A 142 -2.24 -8.69 -7.66
N GLU A 143 -3.01 -8.98 -6.60
CA GLU A 143 -2.50 -8.94 -5.24
C GLU A 143 -1.39 -9.98 -5.00
N LYS A 144 -1.56 -11.21 -5.52
CA LYS A 144 -0.53 -12.24 -5.50
C LYS A 144 0.74 -11.82 -6.23
N ALA A 145 0.60 -11.20 -7.40
CA ALA A 145 1.75 -10.71 -8.16
C ALA A 145 2.54 -9.63 -7.39
N VAL A 146 1.82 -8.70 -6.74
CA VAL A 146 2.43 -7.66 -5.89
C VAL A 146 3.12 -8.27 -4.66
N GLU A 147 2.48 -9.24 -4.00
CA GLU A 147 3.06 -9.93 -2.85
C GLU A 147 4.32 -10.70 -3.23
N GLN A 148 4.29 -11.44 -4.35
CA GLN A 148 5.46 -12.15 -4.87
C GLN A 148 6.62 -11.20 -5.15
N PHE A 149 6.36 -10.09 -5.85
CA PHE A 149 7.37 -9.08 -6.14
C PHE A 149 7.96 -8.48 -4.85
N GLY A 150 7.12 -8.20 -3.84
CA GLY A 150 7.57 -7.71 -2.53
C GLY A 150 8.47 -8.72 -1.80
N ASN A 151 8.13 -10.01 -1.87
CA ASN A 151 8.94 -11.08 -1.28
C ASN A 151 10.29 -11.25 -1.98
N GLU A 152 10.32 -11.18 -3.32
CA GLU A 152 11.55 -11.19 -4.11
C GLU A 152 12.46 -10.03 -3.72
N LYS A 153 11.94 -8.80 -3.67
CA LYS A 153 12.70 -7.60 -3.25
C LYS A 153 13.22 -7.69 -1.82
N LYS A 154 12.45 -8.29 -0.92
CA LYS A 154 12.87 -8.49 0.47
C LYS A 154 14.01 -9.50 0.58
N GLU A 155 13.99 -10.59 -0.19
CA GLU A 155 15.08 -11.56 -0.19
C GLU A 155 16.33 -10.99 -0.87
N GLU A 156 16.20 -10.27 -1.99
CA GLU A 156 17.29 -9.53 -2.62
C GLU A 156 17.98 -8.61 -1.60
N GLY A 157 17.23 -7.72 -0.94
CA GLY A 157 17.77 -6.83 0.08
C GLY A 157 18.39 -7.57 1.27
N ARG A 158 17.87 -8.76 1.63
CA ARG A 158 18.48 -9.60 2.68
C ARG A 158 19.80 -10.21 2.22
N THR A 159 19.91 -10.63 0.95
CA THR A 159 21.14 -11.17 0.38
C THR A 159 22.21 -10.10 0.23
N GLU A 160 21.85 -8.92 -0.27
CA GLU A 160 22.73 -7.75 -0.39
C GLU A 160 23.22 -7.30 0.99
N GLY A 161 22.32 -7.07 1.95
CA GLY A 161 22.70 -6.66 3.30
C GLY A 161 23.59 -7.68 4.03
N ARG A 162 23.41 -9.00 3.78
CA ARG A 162 24.33 -10.03 4.30
C ARG A 162 25.70 -10.02 3.61
N ALA A 163 25.77 -9.64 2.34
CA ALA A 163 27.02 -9.52 1.61
C ALA A 163 27.78 -8.26 2.07
N GLU A 164 27.10 -7.12 2.15
CA GLU A 164 27.62 -5.86 2.67
C GLU A 164 28.11 -6.02 4.11
N GLY A 165 27.30 -6.58 5.01
CA GLY A 165 27.71 -6.79 6.40
C GLY A 165 28.90 -7.75 6.55
N ARG A 166 29.04 -8.75 5.66
CA ARG A 166 30.24 -9.61 5.62
C ARG A 166 31.47 -8.85 5.14
N LEU A 167 31.32 -7.98 4.14
CA LEU A 167 32.40 -7.16 3.63
C LEU A 167 32.87 -6.13 4.67
N GLU A 168 31.93 -5.48 5.35
CA GLU A 168 32.19 -4.53 6.42
C GLU A 168 32.87 -5.19 7.61
N GLY A 169 32.38 -6.36 8.05
CA GLY A 169 33.06 -7.16 9.09
C GLY A 169 34.48 -7.58 8.70
N LYS A 170 34.71 -7.96 7.43
CA LYS A 170 36.07 -8.24 6.91
C LYS A 170 36.94 -6.99 6.90
N LYS A 171 36.38 -5.82 6.56
CA LYS A 171 37.08 -4.54 6.56
C LYS A 171 37.50 -4.12 7.98
N GLU A 172 36.59 -4.20 8.96
CA GLU A 172 36.91 -3.94 10.37
C GLU A 172 37.99 -4.90 10.89
N ALA A 173 37.87 -6.20 10.58
CA ALA A 173 38.87 -7.18 10.95
C ALA A 173 40.24 -6.88 10.32
N ALA A 174 40.28 -6.46 9.04
CA ALA A 174 41.52 -6.08 8.36
C ALA A 174 42.21 -4.88 9.04
N ILE A 175 41.44 -3.87 9.44
CA ILE A 175 41.95 -2.68 10.15
C ILE A 175 42.53 -3.09 11.52
N ASN A 176 41.82 -3.93 12.28
CA ASN A 176 42.29 -4.41 13.59
C ASN A 176 43.56 -5.26 13.46
N MET A 177 43.61 -6.20 12.51
CA MET A 177 44.80 -7.03 12.25
C MET A 177 46.01 -6.18 11.82
N LYS A 178 45.79 -5.11 11.03
CA LYS A 178 46.86 -4.17 10.67
C LYS A 178 47.38 -3.41 11.88
N ALA A 179 46.50 -2.99 12.79
CA ALA A 179 46.88 -2.34 14.04
C ALA A 179 47.70 -3.26 14.96
N GLU A 180 47.44 -4.57 14.93
CA GLU A 180 48.22 -5.60 15.63
C GLU A 180 49.56 -5.95 14.94
N GLY A 181 49.88 -5.32 13.82
CA GLY A 181 51.18 -5.44 13.15
C GLY A 181 51.27 -6.53 12.09
N LEU A 182 50.15 -7.14 11.67
CA LEU A 182 50.15 -8.10 10.56
C LEU A 182 50.43 -7.38 9.22
N SER A 183 51.16 -8.06 8.32
CA SER A 183 51.39 -7.56 6.96
C SER A 183 50.12 -7.67 6.11
N GLU A 184 49.92 -6.72 5.18
CA GLU A 184 48.75 -6.68 4.29
C GLU A 184 48.60 -7.97 3.47
N GLY A 185 49.72 -8.58 3.06
CA GLY A 185 49.73 -9.89 2.38
C GLY A 185 49.22 -11.03 3.26
N MET A 186 49.54 -11.02 4.56
CA MET A 186 49.02 -12.02 5.50
C MET A 186 47.54 -11.78 5.81
N ILE A 187 47.11 -10.52 5.95
CA ILE A 187 45.71 -10.14 6.17
C ILE A 187 44.84 -10.55 4.98
N ALA A 188 45.29 -10.29 3.75
CA ALA A 188 44.61 -10.71 2.53
C ALA A 188 44.40 -12.23 2.47
N LYS A 189 45.40 -13.00 2.90
CA LYS A 189 45.32 -14.46 2.98
C LYS A 189 44.40 -14.95 4.10
N ILE A 190 44.40 -14.31 5.28
CA ILE A 190 43.56 -14.69 6.42
C ILE A 190 42.07 -14.40 6.13
N LEU A 191 41.78 -13.25 5.53
CA LEU A 191 40.42 -12.82 5.25
C LEU A 191 39.88 -13.32 3.90
N ASP A 192 40.72 -14.03 3.14
CA ASP A 192 40.41 -14.54 1.80
C ASP A 192 39.84 -13.44 0.88
N VAL A 193 40.64 -12.39 0.70
CA VAL A 193 40.32 -11.22 -0.14
C VAL A 193 41.58 -10.78 -0.88
N GLY A 194 41.41 -10.07 -2.01
CA GLY A 194 42.55 -9.58 -2.79
C GLY A 194 43.42 -8.59 -2.01
N LEU A 195 44.73 -8.63 -2.22
CA LEU A 195 45.69 -7.71 -1.57
C LEU A 195 45.36 -6.23 -1.85
N SER A 196 44.93 -5.91 -3.06
CA SER A 196 44.51 -4.56 -3.45
C SER A 196 43.29 -4.05 -2.65
N ILE A 197 42.37 -4.95 -2.30
CA ILE A 197 41.16 -4.63 -1.51
C ILE A 197 41.55 -4.30 -0.06
N VAL A 198 42.47 -5.08 0.52
CA VAL A 198 43.01 -4.83 1.87
C VAL A 198 43.76 -3.50 1.91
N GLN A 199 44.55 -3.20 0.88
CA GLN A 199 45.26 -1.93 0.74
C GLN A 199 44.30 -0.74 0.67
N GLU A 200 43.24 -0.86 -0.13
CA GLU A 200 42.19 0.16 -0.22
C GLU A 200 41.52 0.40 1.14
N TRP A 201 41.09 -0.66 1.83
CA TRP A 201 40.46 -0.57 3.14
C TRP A 201 41.32 0.12 4.19
N ILE A 202 42.62 -0.18 4.23
CA ILE A 202 43.57 0.37 5.19
C ILE A 202 43.99 1.81 4.81
N SER A 203 44.12 2.10 3.51
CA SER A 203 44.45 3.45 3.02
C SER A 203 43.34 4.47 3.30
N GLY A 204 42.06 4.06 3.24
CA GLY A 204 40.91 4.91 3.52
C GLY A 204 40.79 5.37 4.97
N THR A 205 41.42 4.67 5.93
CA THR A 205 41.48 5.05 7.35
C THR A 205 42.59 6.05 7.69
N ALA A 206 43.57 6.26 6.80
CA ALA A 206 44.73 7.11 7.07
C ALA A 206 44.43 8.62 6.99
N VAL A 207 43.21 9.03 6.61
CA VAL A 207 42.83 10.44 6.37
C VAL A 207 42.12 11.09 7.58
N VAL A 208 41.87 10.36 8.67
CA VAL A 208 41.28 10.93 9.91
C VAL A 208 42.29 10.85 11.06
N ARG A 209 43.33 11.68 11.01
CA ARG A 209 44.13 12.10 12.18
C ARG A 209 44.61 13.52 11.99
#